data_AF-A0A919LZA5-F1
#
_entry.id   AF-A0A919LZA5-F1
#
_cell.length_a   1.000
_cell.length_b   1.000
_cell.length_c   1.000
_cell.angle_alpha   90.00
_cell.angle_beta   90.00
_cell.angle_gamma   90.00
#
_symmetry.space_group_name_H-M   'P 1'
#
loop_
_entity.id
_entity.type
_entity.pdbx_description
1 polymer ?
#
loop_
_entity_poly.entity_id
_entity_poly.type
_entity_poly.pdbx_seq_one_letter_code
_entity_poly.pdbx_strand_id
1 'polypeptide(L)'
;MALTALLGQLGTPAAASGLATPAPTAGAVRKRFPARAYPPENAVDSVIPVARLSDMLLHPGETYEFDGQQRRYPDIRLVYWAGGNAFHHHQDLNRLCEAWRRPETVVVHEQYWTAQAKFSDIVLPATTSLEREDIGSGGHDGFMIAMSAQIPPVGEARDDYAIFCDLADRLGFGEAFSEGRDAGQWLRHLYEESRPRAQEEGIALPSFDDFWQQGVLEYSAPERPQIFLADFRADPQRYPLSTPPARLNSFRPPSPGLAIVNATAIRGGMNRRPPGSGRRRRAGRFICSPASRAPACTVSTTTAASAGRRNSGTRAAVDASERCAGKGYPRRQRGESL
;
A
#
# COMPACT_ATOMS: atom_id res chain seq x y z
N MET A 1 6.45 15.41 -16.57
CA MET A 1 5.16 16.02 -16.97
C MET A 1 5.31 17.52 -17.26
N ALA A 2 5.14 18.44 -16.31
CA ALA A 2 5.09 19.89 -16.62
C ALA A 2 6.30 20.43 -17.43
N LEU A 3 7.54 20.13 -17.02
CA LEU A 3 8.74 20.52 -17.77
C LEU A 3 8.78 19.89 -19.18
N THR A 4 8.48 18.60 -19.30
CA THR A 4 8.40 17.86 -20.57
C THR A 4 7.35 18.45 -21.53
N ALA A 5 6.23 18.94 -20.98
CA ALA A 5 5.20 19.66 -21.74
C ALA A 5 5.71 21.02 -22.25
N LEU A 6 6.34 21.81 -21.37
CA LEU A 6 6.90 23.12 -21.72
C LEU A 6 8.03 23.04 -22.74
N LEU A 7 8.82 21.96 -22.72
CA LEU A 7 9.85 21.67 -23.73
C LEU A 7 9.28 21.09 -25.04
N GLY A 8 7.97 20.89 -25.16
CA GLY A 8 7.33 20.32 -26.35
C GLY A 8 7.70 18.86 -26.63
N GLN A 9 8.19 18.14 -25.62
CA GLN A 9 8.74 16.78 -25.75
C GLN A 9 7.70 15.66 -25.55
N LEU A 10 6.51 15.95 -25.02
CA LEU A 10 5.48 14.93 -24.83
C LEU A 10 5.07 14.27 -26.17
N GLY A 11 4.98 12.94 -26.19
CA GLY A 11 4.67 12.16 -27.39
C GLY A 11 5.83 11.96 -28.37
N THR A 12 7.08 12.29 -28.01
CA THR A 12 8.26 11.92 -28.82
C THR A 12 9.00 10.71 -28.26
N PRO A 13 9.75 9.95 -29.08
CA PRO A 13 10.70 8.96 -28.59
C PRO A 13 11.65 9.56 -27.52
N ALA A 14 12.03 8.73 -26.54
CA ALA A 14 12.94 9.06 -25.44
C ALA A 14 12.53 10.22 -24.49
N ALA A 15 11.36 10.83 -24.64
CA ALA A 15 10.86 11.88 -23.74
C ALA A 15 10.28 11.32 -22.42
N ALA A 16 11.12 10.64 -21.65
CA ALA A 16 10.72 10.02 -20.39
C ALA A 16 10.28 11.06 -19.37
N SER A 17 9.08 10.87 -18.82
CA SER A 17 8.59 11.66 -17.68
C SER A 17 7.79 10.73 -16.76
N GLY A 18 8.43 10.28 -15.67
CA GLY A 18 7.81 9.30 -14.75
C GLY A 18 8.69 8.74 -13.62
N LEU A 19 10.01 8.89 -13.68
CA LEU A 19 10.99 8.26 -12.76
C LEU A 19 10.84 8.53 -11.24
N ALA A 20 9.92 9.41 -10.82
CA ALA A 20 9.71 9.80 -9.43
C ALA A 20 8.32 9.41 -8.87
N THR A 21 7.52 8.65 -9.61
CA THR A 21 6.19 8.19 -9.21
C THR A 21 6.07 6.67 -9.33
N PRO A 22 5.35 5.97 -8.43
CA PRO A 22 5.19 4.51 -8.46
C PRO A 22 4.28 3.99 -9.60
N ALA A 23 4.10 4.78 -10.67
CA ALA A 23 3.49 4.37 -11.92
C ALA A 23 4.61 4.25 -12.99
N PRO A 24 5.32 3.11 -13.08
CA PRO A 24 6.44 2.91 -14.01
C PRO A 24 6.00 2.70 -15.47
N THR A 25 4.80 3.15 -15.84
CA THR A 25 4.06 2.69 -17.02
C THR A 25 4.16 3.62 -18.24
N ALA A 26 4.70 4.82 -18.07
CA ALA A 26 4.86 5.79 -19.16
C ALA A 26 5.98 5.37 -20.13
N GLY A 27 5.60 4.66 -21.21
CA GLY A 27 6.53 4.14 -22.23
C GLY A 27 6.96 2.69 -22.02
N ALA A 28 6.17 1.89 -21.30
CA ALA A 28 6.40 0.47 -21.16
C ALA A 28 6.31 -0.26 -22.53
N VAL A 29 7.16 -1.28 -22.73
CA VAL A 29 7.32 -1.92 -24.04
C VAL A 29 6.21 -2.92 -24.36
N ARG A 30 5.71 -3.67 -23.35
CA ARG A 30 4.68 -4.72 -23.54
C ARG A 30 3.30 -4.19 -23.12
N LYS A 31 2.25 -4.66 -23.80
CA LYS A 31 0.85 -4.36 -23.44
C LYS A 31 0.48 -5.05 -22.12
N ARG A 32 -0.48 -4.47 -21.39
CA ARG A 32 -1.13 -5.12 -20.24
C ARG A 32 -2.07 -6.22 -20.72
N PHE A 33 -1.92 -7.41 -20.14
CA PHE A 33 -2.86 -8.50 -20.35
C PHE A 33 -4.31 -8.08 -20.02
N PRO A 34 -5.31 -8.35 -20.88
CA PRO A 34 -6.69 -7.87 -20.74
C PRO A 34 -7.51 -8.67 -19.71
N ALA A 35 -6.96 -8.89 -18.51
CA ALA A 35 -7.67 -9.50 -17.40
C ALA A 35 -8.89 -8.68 -17.01
N ARG A 36 -10.03 -9.35 -16.80
CA ARG A 36 -11.23 -8.71 -16.25
C ARG A 36 -11.06 -8.55 -14.76
N ALA A 37 -11.07 -7.31 -14.30
CA ALA A 37 -11.40 -7.03 -12.92
C ALA A 37 -12.92 -7.10 -12.77
N TYR A 38 -13.39 -7.75 -11.71
CA TYR A 38 -14.79 -7.75 -11.26
C TYR A 38 -14.93 -6.90 -9.99
N PRO A 39 -14.73 -5.57 -10.04
CA PRO A 39 -15.15 -4.73 -8.91
C PRO A 39 -16.68 -4.74 -8.87
N PRO A 40 -17.33 -5.22 -7.80
CA PRO A 40 -18.76 -5.02 -7.65
C PRO A 40 -19.06 -3.53 -7.56
N GLU A 41 -20.24 -3.11 -8.01
CA GLU A 41 -20.68 -1.74 -7.81
C GLU A 41 -20.81 -1.46 -6.31
N ASN A 42 -20.01 -0.50 -5.82
CA ASN A 42 -20.10 -0.09 -4.43
C ASN A 42 -21.29 0.86 -4.27
N ALA A 43 -22.32 0.43 -3.54
CA ALA A 43 -23.50 1.24 -3.22
C ALA A 43 -23.16 2.48 -2.35
N VAL A 44 -21.96 2.55 -1.76
CA VAL A 44 -21.46 3.72 -1.04
C VAL A 44 -20.70 4.64 -2.00
N ASP A 45 -21.31 5.79 -2.30
CA ASP A 45 -20.75 6.88 -3.12
C ASP A 45 -19.70 7.76 -2.39
N SER A 46 -19.61 7.58 -1.08
CA SER A 46 -18.84 8.43 -0.17
C SER A 46 -17.35 8.10 -0.22
N VAL A 47 -16.61 8.85 -1.03
CA VAL A 47 -15.16 8.70 -1.22
C VAL A 47 -14.35 9.61 -0.30
N ILE A 48 -13.47 9.01 0.51
CA ILE A 48 -12.49 9.68 1.36
C ILE A 48 -11.07 9.46 0.78
N PRO A 49 -10.25 10.50 0.61
CA PRO A 49 -8.88 10.33 0.16
C PRO A 49 -8.05 9.56 1.20
N VAL A 50 -7.23 8.59 0.78
CA VAL A 50 -6.39 7.78 1.70
C VAL A 50 -5.48 8.65 2.59
N ALA A 51 -4.99 9.78 2.08
CA ALA A 51 -4.21 10.77 2.84
C ALA A 51 -5.02 11.55 3.90
N ARG A 52 -6.36 11.39 3.94
CA ARG A 52 -7.29 12.02 4.92
C ARG A 52 -7.86 11.00 5.92
N LEU A 53 -7.39 9.76 5.93
CA LEU A 53 -7.83 8.71 6.86
C LEU A 53 -7.79 9.15 8.34
N SER A 54 -6.67 9.72 8.81
CA SER A 54 -6.59 10.22 10.19
C SER A 54 -7.49 11.44 10.44
N ASP A 55 -7.69 12.31 9.46
CA ASP A 55 -8.59 13.46 9.57
C ASP A 55 -10.03 12.98 9.80
N MET A 56 -10.50 12.07 8.94
CA MET A 56 -11.85 11.50 8.98
C MET A 56 -12.18 10.88 10.34
N LEU A 57 -11.27 10.06 10.88
CA LEU A 57 -11.49 9.36 12.15
C LEU A 57 -11.46 10.28 13.38
N LEU A 58 -10.68 11.38 13.32
CA LEU A 58 -10.60 12.36 14.40
C LEU A 58 -11.74 13.39 14.36
N HIS A 59 -12.24 13.73 13.17
CA HIS A 59 -13.12 14.88 12.91
C HIS A 59 -14.45 14.51 12.23
N PRO A 60 -15.23 13.55 12.74
CA PRO A 60 -16.50 13.15 12.13
C PRO A 60 -17.48 14.34 12.08
N GLY A 61 -18.17 14.50 10.94
CA GLY A 61 -19.11 15.58 10.68
C GLY A 61 -18.48 16.91 10.21
N GLU A 62 -17.17 17.12 10.38
CA GLU A 62 -16.49 18.32 9.88
C GLU A 62 -16.45 18.37 8.35
N THR A 63 -16.46 19.59 7.80
CA THR A 63 -16.37 19.85 6.36
C THR A 63 -14.93 19.90 5.86
N TYR A 64 -14.66 19.28 4.72
CA TYR A 64 -13.37 19.33 4.04
C TYR A 64 -13.52 19.58 2.53
N GLU A 65 -12.49 20.13 1.90
CA GLU A 65 -12.45 20.30 0.44
C GLU A 65 -11.66 19.17 -0.24
N PHE A 66 -12.23 18.59 -1.29
CA PHE A 66 -11.57 17.62 -2.15
C PHE A 66 -12.06 17.72 -3.60
N ASP A 67 -11.12 17.76 -4.54
CA ASP A 67 -11.30 18.07 -5.97
C ASP A 67 -12.30 19.21 -6.28
N GLY A 68 -12.20 20.30 -5.51
CA GLY A 68 -13.05 21.48 -5.67
C GLY A 68 -14.49 21.32 -5.18
N GLN A 69 -14.82 20.22 -4.50
CA GLN A 69 -16.09 20.00 -3.82
C GLN A 69 -15.91 20.14 -2.30
N GLN A 70 -16.87 20.78 -1.62
CA GLN A 70 -17.01 20.63 -0.18
C GLN A 70 -17.73 19.31 0.13
N ARG A 71 -17.15 18.54 1.04
CA ARG A 71 -17.64 17.24 1.53
C ARG A 71 -17.63 17.26 3.06
N ARG A 72 -18.21 16.24 3.70
CA ARG A 72 -18.18 16.05 5.16
C ARG A 72 -17.59 14.70 5.51
N TYR A 73 -16.84 14.64 6.61
CA TYR A 73 -16.32 13.36 7.10
C TYR A 73 -17.46 12.51 7.69
N PRO A 74 -17.60 11.24 7.27
CA PRO A 74 -18.54 10.30 7.90
C PRO A 74 -18.07 9.91 9.31
N ASP A 75 -19.02 9.55 10.17
CA ASP A 75 -18.75 8.99 11.50
C ASP A 75 -18.46 7.48 11.41
N ILE A 76 -17.21 7.14 11.15
CA ILE A 76 -16.78 5.74 10.93
C ILE A 76 -16.63 5.02 12.28
N ARG A 77 -17.61 4.18 12.59
CA ARG A 77 -17.63 3.35 13.81
C ARG A 77 -17.00 1.97 13.64
N LEU A 78 -16.82 1.48 12.41
CA LEU A 78 -16.16 0.21 12.10
C LEU A 78 -15.13 0.38 10.98
N VAL A 79 -13.94 -0.19 11.16
CA VAL A 79 -12.93 -0.31 10.10
C VAL A 79 -12.74 -1.79 9.79
N TYR A 80 -12.90 -2.16 8.52
CA TYR A 80 -12.57 -3.48 8.01
C TYR A 80 -11.46 -3.32 6.96
N TRP A 81 -10.33 -4.02 7.11
CA TRP A 81 -9.17 -3.82 6.25
C TRP A 81 -8.51 -5.14 5.82
N ALA A 82 -8.39 -5.35 4.51
CA ALA A 82 -7.64 -6.45 3.92
C ALA A 82 -6.66 -5.93 2.84
N GLY A 83 -5.56 -6.64 2.59
CA GLY A 83 -4.64 -6.34 1.49
C GLY A 83 -3.79 -5.06 1.61
N GLY A 84 -3.60 -4.50 2.81
CA GLY A 84 -2.74 -3.33 2.99
C GLY A 84 -2.46 -2.96 4.45
N ASN A 85 -1.53 -2.03 4.67
CA ASN A 85 -1.09 -1.63 6.01
C ASN A 85 -1.05 -0.09 6.19
N ALA A 86 -2.06 0.47 6.86
CA ALA A 86 -2.20 1.90 7.15
C ALA A 86 -1.01 2.46 7.94
N PHE A 87 -0.46 1.68 8.88
CA PHE A 87 0.70 2.07 9.68
C PHE A 87 2.02 2.04 8.89
N HIS A 88 2.01 1.61 7.62
CA HIS A 88 3.15 1.69 6.73
C HIS A 88 3.06 2.87 5.74
N HIS A 89 1.88 3.13 5.17
CA HIS A 89 1.73 4.13 4.09
C HIS A 89 1.13 5.48 4.52
N HIS A 90 0.50 5.57 5.70
CA HIS A 90 -0.09 6.82 6.18
C HIS A 90 0.94 7.71 6.89
N GLN A 91 0.74 9.02 6.80
CA GLN A 91 1.64 10.03 7.37
C GLN A 91 1.33 10.26 8.86
N ASP A 92 2.32 10.75 9.61
CA ASP A 92 2.24 11.02 11.06
C ASP A 92 1.64 9.86 11.88
N LEU A 93 2.48 8.85 12.16
CA LEU A 93 2.06 7.66 12.89
C LEU A 93 1.57 7.95 14.31
N ASN A 94 1.97 9.06 14.94
CA ASN A 94 1.46 9.41 16.28
C ASN A 94 -0.02 9.82 16.18
N ARG A 95 -0.33 10.71 15.23
CA ARG A 95 -1.70 11.12 14.94
C ARG A 95 -2.56 9.95 14.42
N LEU A 96 -1.99 9.06 13.61
CA LEU A 96 -2.66 7.81 13.24
C LEU A 96 -2.98 6.95 14.47
N CYS A 97 -2.06 6.79 15.44
CA CYS A 97 -2.34 6.02 16.66
C CYS A 97 -3.50 6.58 17.49
N GLU A 98 -3.73 7.89 17.46
CA GLU A 98 -4.89 8.53 18.10
C GLU A 98 -6.17 8.31 17.28
N ALA A 99 -6.10 8.54 15.97
CA ALA A 99 -7.19 8.37 15.02
C ALA A 99 -7.71 6.92 14.97
N TRP A 100 -6.82 5.94 14.93
CA TRP A 100 -7.13 4.52 14.80
C TRP A 100 -7.82 3.92 16.04
N ARG A 101 -7.85 4.65 17.16
CA ARG A 101 -8.59 4.30 18.39
C ARG A 101 -9.99 4.92 18.48
N ARG A 102 -10.44 5.60 17.42
CA ARG A 102 -11.74 6.27 17.35
C ARG A 102 -12.89 5.33 16.93
N PRO A 103 -12.71 4.40 15.97
CA PRO A 103 -13.70 3.36 15.70
C PRO A 103 -13.98 2.50 16.94
N GLU A 104 -15.16 1.89 16.97
CA GLU A 104 -15.59 0.97 18.02
C GLU A 104 -15.09 -0.45 17.79
N THR A 105 -14.79 -0.80 16.53
CA THR A 105 -14.21 -2.08 16.14
C THR A 105 -13.33 -1.92 14.92
N VAL A 106 -12.11 -2.45 15.00
CA VAL A 106 -11.20 -2.61 13.88
C VAL A 106 -10.96 -4.10 13.61
N VAL A 107 -11.35 -4.55 12.41
CA VAL A 107 -11.15 -5.91 11.89
C VAL A 107 -10.10 -5.85 10.78
N VAL A 108 -9.08 -6.71 10.85
CA VAL A 108 -8.04 -6.77 9.80
C VAL A 108 -7.72 -8.19 9.38
N HIS A 109 -7.47 -8.38 8.08
CA HIS A 109 -6.82 -9.56 7.54
C HIS A 109 -5.31 -9.35 7.57
N GLU A 110 -4.57 -10.27 8.17
CA GLU A 110 -3.10 -10.18 8.24
C GLU A 110 -2.42 -11.53 8.07
N GLN A 111 -1.30 -11.49 7.38
CA GLN A 111 -0.35 -12.59 7.22
C GLN A 111 0.73 -12.51 8.31
N TYR A 112 0.96 -11.32 8.88
CA TYR A 112 2.05 -11.07 9.81
C TYR A 112 1.59 -10.24 11.02
N TRP A 113 2.36 -10.31 12.11
CA TRP A 113 2.05 -9.58 13.34
C TRP A 113 2.52 -8.11 13.29
N THR A 114 1.99 -7.37 12.31
CA THR A 114 2.38 -6.00 11.95
C THR A 114 1.88 -4.96 12.97
N ALA A 115 2.23 -3.69 12.75
CA ALA A 115 1.74 -2.59 13.58
C ALA A 115 0.20 -2.46 13.51
N GLN A 116 -0.40 -2.50 12.32
CA GLN A 116 -1.85 -2.45 12.17
C GLN A 116 -2.53 -3.61 12.91
N ALA A 117 -2.00 -4.82 12.76
CA ALA A 117 -2.47 -6.01 13.46
C ALA A 117 -2.51 -5.82 15.00
N LYS A 118 -1.45 -5.24 15.57
CA LYS A 118 -1.33 -4.93 17.01
C LYS A 118 -2.22 -3.78 17.51
N PHE A 119 -2.79 -2.99 16.60
CA PHE A 119 -3.71 -1.89 16.88
C PHE A 119 -5.15 -2.21 16.43
N SER A 120 -5.47 -3.48 16.18
CA SER A 120 -6.80 -3.95 15.77
C SER A 120 -7.46 -4.79 16.87
N ASP A 121 -8.80 -4.81 16.91
CA ASP A 121 -9.57 -5.56 17.90
C ASP A 121 -9.76 -7.03 17.48
N ILE A 122 -9.96 -7.27 16.17
CA ILE A 122 -10.09 -8.60 15.57
C ILE A 122 -9.07 -8.73 14.44
N VAL A 123 -8.37 -9.85 14.43
CA VAL A 123 -7.33 -10.15 13.45
C VAL A 123 -7.62 -11.53 12.87
N LEU A 124 -7.83 -11.57 11.56
CA LEU A 124 -8.15 -12.78 10.80
C LEU A 124 -6.87 -13.24 10.10
N PRO A 125 -6.35 -14.45 10.39
CA PRO A 125 -5.10 -14.92 9.81
C PRO A 125 -5.32 -15.26 8.33
N ALA A 126 -4.69 -14.48 7.45
CA ALA A 126 -4.76 -14.65 6.01
C ALA A 126 -3.54 -15.42 5.49
N THR A 127 -3.72 -16.21 4.43
CA THR A 127 -2.62 -16.90 3.74
C THR A 127 -1.70 -15.93 2.98
N THR A 128 -0.42 -16.28 2.84
CA THR A 128 0.46 -15.66 1.84
C THR A 128 0.19 -16.22 0.44
N SER A 129 0.73 -15.59 -0.60
CA SER A 129 0.62 -16.07 -1.98
C SER A 129 1.38 -17.38 -2.27
N LEU A 130 2.12 -17.93 -1.29
CA LEU A 130 2.79 -19.24 -1.40
C LEU A 130 1.93 -20.39 -0.83
N GLU A 131 0.83 -20.06 -0.15
CA GLU A 131 -0.06 -21.01 0.55
C GLU A 131 -1.35 -21.31 -0.21
N ARG A 132 -1.56 -20.66 -1.36
CA ARG A 132 -2.80 -20.72 -2.16
C ARG A 132 -2.53 -20.74 -3.66
N GLU A 133 -3.57 -21.05 -4.41
CA GLU A 133 -3.57 -21.03 -5.87
C GLU A 133 -4.05 -19.67 -6.42
N ASP A 134 -3.39 -19.15 -7.46
CA ASP A 134 -3.76 -17.89 -8.14
C ASP A 134 -3.26 -17.86 -9.61
N ILE A 135 -3.60 -16.83 -10.38
CA ILE A 135 -3.02 -16.54 -11.70
C ILE A 135 -2.44 -15.13 -11.71
N GLY A 136 -1.11 -15.04 -11.77
CA GLY A 136 -0.40 -13.77 -11.86
C GLY A 136 -0.13 -13.37 -13.32
N SER A 137 -0.32 -12.10 -13.67
CA SER A 137 0.28 -11.53 -14.89
C SER A 137 0.71 -10.10 -14.63
N GLY A 138 2.00 -9.80 -14.88
CA GLY A 138 2.51 -8.45 -14.77
C GLY A 138 1.99 -7.58 -15.90
N GLY A 139 1.65 -6.32 -15.58
CA GLY A 139 1.03 -5.44 -16.57
C GLY A 139 1.91 -5.08 -17.77
N HIS A 140 3.21 -5.38 -17.75
CA HIS A 140 4.16 -4.99 -18.82
C HIS A 140 5.39 -5.93 -18.91
N ASP A 141 5.41 -7.06 -18.21
CA ASP A 141 6.52 -8.02 -18.27
C ASP A 141 6.34 -9.07 -19.37
N GLY A 142 5.10 -9.30 -19.83
CA GLY A 142 4.77 -10.25 -20.88
C GLY A 142 4.64 -11.70 -20.42
N PHE A 143 4.44 -11.93 -19.12
CA PHE A 143 4.25 -13.26 -18.57
C PHE A 143 2.86 -13.41 -17.96
N MET A 144 2.32 -14.62 -18.05
CA MET A 144 1.25 -15.12 -17.20
C MET A 144 1.80 -16.35 -16.47
N ILE A 145 1.56 -16.44 -15.17
CA ILE A 145 2.14 -17.43 -14.26
C ILE A 145 0.99 -18.12 -13.53
N ALA A 146 0.93 -19.44 -13.59
CA ALA A 146 0.09 -20.24 -12.70
C ALA A 146 0.78 -20.27 -11.33
N MET A 147 0.21 -19.53 -10.37
CA MET A 147 0.76 -19.44 -9.01
C MET A 147 0.18 -20.59 -8.19
N SER A 148 0.75 -21.78 -8.31
CA SER A 148 0.33 -22.92 -7.49
C SER A 148 0.77 -22.76 -6.03
N ALA A 149 0.00 -23.33 -5.09
CA ALA A 149 0.38 -23.38 -3.69
C ALA A 149 1.69 -24.18 -3.51
N GLN A 150 2.71 -23.54 -2.94
CA GLN A 150 4.04 -24.14 -2.72
C GLN A 150 4.14 -24.84 -1.36
N ILE A 151 3.32 -24.41 -0.40
CA ILE A 151 3.15 -25.01 0.93
C ILE A 151 1.66 -25.02 1.29
N PRO A 152 1.20 -25.89 2.21
CA PRO A 152 -0.14 -25.77 2.78
C PRO A 152 -0.24 -24.50 3.66
N PRO A 153 -1.46 -23.96 3.89
CA PRO A 153 -1.70 -22.87 4.83
C PRO A 153 -1.09 -23.09 6.21
N VAL A 154 -0.47 -22.05 6.77
CA VAL A 154 0.28 -22.15 8.03
C VAL A 154 -0.63 -21.93 9.23
N GLY A 155 -0.76 -22.95 10.08
CA GLY A 155 -1.56 -22.90 11.31
C GLY A 155 -3.05 -22.85 11.02
N GLU A 156 -3.72 -21.77 11.41
CA GLU A 156 -5.15 -21.53 11.16
C GLU A 156 -5.38 -20.49 10.04
N ALA A 157 -4.34 -20.15 9.26
CA ALA A 157 -4.45 -19.21 8.15
C ALA A 157 -5.43 -19.72 7.07
N ARG A 158 -6.20 -18.80 6.50
CA ARG A 158 -7.18 -19.07 5.45
C ARG A 158 -7.06 -18.05 4.32
N ASP A 159 -7.46 -18.45 3.12
CA ASP A 159 -7.54 -17.51 2.00
C ASP A 159 -8.55 -16.40 2.27
N ASP A 160 -8.24 -15.17 1.85
CA ASP A 160 -9.17 -14.04 1.92
C ASP A 160 -10.54 -14.42 1.33
N TYR A 161 -10.57 -15.12 0.20
CA TYR A 161 -11.79 -15.64 -0.42
C TYR A 161 -12.58 -16.55 0.54
N ALA A 162 -11.93 -17.52 1.18
CA ALA A 162 -12.57 -18.45 2.10
C ALA A 162 -13.09 -17.75 3.36
N ILE A 163 -12.37 -16.72 3.86
CA ILE A 163 -12.82 -15.88 4.98
C ILE A 163 -14.07 -15.07 4.58
N PHE A 164 -14.09 -14.50 3.37
CA PHE A 164 -15.24 -13.75 2.87
C PHE A 164 -16.45 -14.63 2.56
N CYS A 165 -16.27 -15.88 2.07
CA CYS A 165 -17.35 -16.85 1.93
C CYS A 165 -18.04 -17.13 3.28
N ASP A 166 -17.28 -17.48 4.32
CA ASP A 166 -17.81 -17.70 5.69
C ASP A 166 -18.60 -16.50 6.21
N LEU A 167 -18.15 -15.28 5.90
CA LEU A 167 -18.84 -14.05 6.29
C LEU A 167 -20.11 -13.82 5.47
N ALA A 168 -20.07 -14.04 4.16
CA ALA A 168 -21.22 -13.94 3.27
C ALA A 168 -22.31 -14.97 3.62
N ASP A 169 -21.93 -16.21 3.98
CA ASP A 169 -22.85 -17.23 4.49
C ASP A 169 -23.55 -16.77 5.78
N ARG A 170 -22.78 -16.26 6.76
CA ARG A 170 -23.31 -15.74 8.03
C ARG A 170 -24.19 -14.50 7.88
N LEU A 171 -23.98 -13.74 6.81
CA LEU A 171 -24.79 -12.57 6.44
C LEU A 171 -25.95 -12.91 5.49
N GLY A 172 -26.09 -14.18 5.07
CA GLY A 172 -27.21 -14.67 4.26
C GLY A 172 -27.12 -14.41 2.75
N PHE A 173 -25.92 -14.12 2.22
CA PHE A 173 -25.70 -13.88 0.78
C PHE A 173 -24.56 -14.71 0.17
N GLY A 174 -24.11 -15.78 0.84
CA GLY A 174 -22.98 -16.62 0.39
C GLY A 174 -23.12 -17.24 -1.00
N GLU A 175 -24.33 -17.65 -1.41
CA GLU A 175 -24.59 -18.15 -2.78
C GLU A 175 -24.35 -17.04 -3.83
N ALA A 176 -24.79 -15.81 -3.55
CA ALA A 176 -24.58 -14.67 -4.44
C ALA A 176 -23.13 -14.15 -4.43
N PHE A 177 -22.40 -14.34 -3.33
CA PHE A 177 -20.98 -13.96 -3.24
C PHE A 177 -20.06 -14.96 -3.96
N SER A 178 -20.28 -16.26 -3.76
CA SER A 178 -19.47 -17.31 -4.34
C SER A 178 -19.88 -17.69 -5.76
N GLU A 179 -21.12 -17.36 -6.17
CA GLU A 179 -21.79 -17.92 -7.35
C GLU A 179 -21.73 -19.46 -7.41
N GLY A 180 -21.67 -20.11 -6.26
CA GLY A 180 -21.50 -21.57 -6.14
C GLY A 180 -20.12 -22.08 -6.56
N ARG A 181 -19.11 -21.21 -6.71
CA ARG A 181 -17.74 -21.57 -7.10
C ARG A 181 -16.76 -21.61 -5.93
N ASP A 182 -15.88 -22.60 -5.92
CA ASP A 182 -14.66 -22.56 -5.11
C ASP A 182 -13.56 -21.70 -5.78
N ALA A 183 -12.42 -21.51 -5.09
CA ALA A 183 -11.32 -20.70 -5.61
C ALA A 183 -10.73 -21.25 -6.93
N GLY A 184 -10.53 -22.56 -7.05
CA GLY A 184 -9.98 -23.18 -8.27
C GLY A 184 -10.96 -23.09 -9.45
N GLN A 185 -12.26 -23.22 -9.17
CA GLN A 185 -13.33 -22.99 -10.15
C GLN A 185 -13.37 -21.53 -10.61
N TRP A 186 -13.13 -20.55 -9.73
CA TRP A 186 -12.94 -19.16 -10.13
C TRP A 186 -11.71 -18.96 -11.02
N LEU A 187 -10.55 -19.53 -10.69
CA LEU A 187 -9.35 -19.42 -11.53
C LEU A 187 -9.59 -19.96 -12.94
N ARG A 188 -10.22 -21.14 -13.07
CA ARG A 188 -10.58 -21.70 -14.37
C ARG A 188 -11.59 -20.84 -15.12
N HIS A 189 -12.62 -20.34 -14.43
CA HIS A 189 -13.64 -19.48 -15.04
C HIS A 189 -13.04 -18.18 -15.59
N LEU A 190 -12.25 -17.47 -14.78
CA LEU A 190 -11.60 -16.21 -15.15
C LEU A 190 -10.57 -16.40 -16.28
N TYR A 191 -9.83 -17.51 -16.26
CA TYR A 191 -8.90 -17.86 -17.34
C TYR A 191 -9.65 -18.06 -18.66
N GLU A 192 -10.65 -18.96 -18.71
CA GLU A 192 -11.38 -19.28 -19.94
C GLU A 192 -12.15 -18.05 -20.48
N GLU A 193 -12.72 -17.20 -19.61
CA GLU A 193 -13.36 -15.94 -20.00
C GLU A 193 -12.37 -14.91 -20.58
N SER A 194 -11.09 -14.99 -20.22
CA SER A 194 -10.05 -14.10 -20.76
C SER A 194 -9.59 -14.49 -22.17
N ARG A 195 -9.75 -15.75 -22.58
CA ARG A 195 -9.18 -16.28 -23.85
C ARG A 195 -9.67 -15.55 -25.11
N PRO A 196 -10.95 -15.19 -25.28
CA PRO A 196 -11.38 -14.44 -26.46
C PRO A 196 -10.72 -13.06 -26.56
N ARG A 197 -10.59 -12.34 -25.43
CA ARG A 197 -9.96 -11.00 -25.38
C ARG A 197 -8.45 -11.06 -25.58
N ALA A 198 -7.81 -12.09 -25.02
CA ALA A 198 -6.41 -12.37 -25.29
C ALA A 198 -6.18 -12.61 -26.79
N GLN A 199 -7.04 -13.39 -27.43
CA GLN A 199 -6.99 -13.65 -28.88
C GLN A 199 -7.20 -12.39 -29.73
N GLU A 200 -8.11 -11.49 -29.33
CA GLU A 200 -8.30 -10.17 -29.97
C GLU A 200 -7.03 -9.29 -29.89
N GLU A 201 -6.29 -9.38 -28.79
CA GLU A 201 -5.00 -8.70 -28.59
C GLU A 201 -3.79 -9.44 -29.20
N GLY A 202 -4.00 -10.58 -29.88
CA GLY A 202 -2.97 -11.40 -30.53
C GLY A 202 -2.23 -12.37 -29.59
N ILE A 203 -2.76 -12.62 -28.39
CA ILE A 203 -2.21 -13.53 -27.39
C ILE A 203 -2.97 -14.86 -27.44
N ALA A 204 -2.33 -15.90 -27.98
CA ALA A 204 -2.91 -17.25 -28.02
C ALA A 204 -2.79 -17.94 -26.65
N LEU A 205 -3.92 -18.09 -25.94
CA LEU A 205 -3.97 -18.83 -24.67
C LEU A 205 -4.28 -20.32 -24.91
N PRO A 206 -3.46 -21.27 -24.41
CA PRO A 206 -3.74 -22.70 -24.46
C PRO A 206 -4.95 -23.06 -23.55
N SER A 207 -5.30 -24.34 -23.42
CA SER A 207 -6.34 -24.72 -22.44
C SER A 207 -5.88 -24.40 -21.01
N PHE A 208 -6.82 -24.23 -20.07
CA PHE A 208 -6.45 -24.04 -18.66
C PHE A 208 -5.52 -25.14 -18.15
N ASP A 209 -5.79 -26.41 -18.48
CA ASP A 209 -5.02 -27.55 -17.97
C ASP A 209 -3.60 -27.61 -18.56
N ASP A 210 -3.44 -27.25 -19.85
CA ASP A 210 -2.12 -27.12 -20.48
C ASP A 210 -1.32 -25.96 -19.85
N PHE A 211 -1.96 -24.81 -19.61
CA PHE A 211 -1.34 -23.66 -18.96
C PHE A 211 -0.91 -24.00 -17.52
N TRP A 212 -1.79 -24.65 -16.75
CA TRP A 212 -1.52 -25.02 -15.36
C TRP A 212 -0.37 -26.02 -15.24
N GLN A 213 -0.25 -26.96 -16.19
CA GLN A 213 0.89 -27.88 -16.27
C GLN A 213 2.18 -27.21 -16.73
N GLN A 214 2.11 -26.21 -17.62
CA GLN A 214 3.28 -25.45 -18.08
C GLN A 214 3.81 -24.48 -17.02
N GLY A 215 2.95 -24.00 -16.12
CA GLY A 215 3.29 -23.10 -15.02
C GLY A 215 3.53 -21.64 -15.44
N VAL A 216 4.00 -21.41 -16.66
CA VAL A 216 4.25 -20.08 -17.23
C VAL A 216 3.93 -20.02 -18.72
N LEU A 217 3.35 -18.90 -19.14
CA LEU A 217 3.14 -18.51 -20.53
C LEU A 217 3.83 -17.17 -20.78
N GLU A 218 4.79 -17.13 -21.70
CA GLU A 218 5.31 -15.86 -22.24
C GLU A 218 4.52 -15.46 -23.49
N TYR A 219 4.12 -14.20 -23.57
CA TYR A 219 3.50 -13.61 -24.76
C TYR A 219 4.38 -12.49 -25.36
N SER A 220 4.29 -12.36 -26.69
CA SER A 220 5.21 -11.52 -27.46
C SER A 220 5.06 -10.02 -27.13
N ALA A 221 6.19 -9.31 -27.15
CA ALA A 221 6.18 -7.86 -27.16
C ALA A 221 5.55 -7.34 -28.48
N PRO A 222 4.84 -6.19 -28.46
CA PRO A 222 4.32 -5.59 -29.68
C PRO A 222 5.47 -5.17 -30.61
N GLU A 223 5.28 -5.34 -31.92
CA GLU A 223 6.28 -5.01 -32.96
C GLU A 223 6.75 -3.55 -32.94
N ARG A 224 5.92 -2.65 -32.40
CA ARG A 224 6.19 -1.21 -32.31
C ARG A 224 6.17 -0.78 -30.84
N PRO A 225 7.17 -0.03 -30.36
CA PRO A 225 7.19 0.46 -28.99
C PRO A 225 6.06 1.46 -28.75
N GLN A 226 5.37 1.35 -27.61
CA GLN A 226 4.32 2.29 -27.24
C GLN A 226 4.94 3.63 -26.79
N ILE A 227 4.73 4.69 -27.57
CA ILE A 227 5.17 6.04 -27.22
C ILE A 227 4.02 6.75 -26.48
N PHE A 228 4.21 6.99 -25.18
CA PHE A 228 3.21 7.63 -24.32
C PHE A 228 2.80 9.01 -24.85
N LEU A 229 1.48 9.21 -25.05
CA LEU A 229 0.86 10.42 -25.62
C LEU A 229 1.25 10.74 -27.09
N ALA A 230 1.77 9.79 -27.87
CA ALA A 230 2.03 10.02 -29.29
C ALA A 230 0.76 10.36 -30.09
N ASP A 231 -0.35 9.66 -29.85
CA ASP A 231 -1.61 9.91 -30.57
C ASP A 231 -2.21 11.28 -30.22
N PHE A 232 -2.21 11.66 -28.94
CA PHE A 232 -2.59 13.02 -28.49
C PHE A 232 -1.67 14.11 -29.07
N ARG A 233 -0.37 13.82 -29.27
CA ARG A 233 0.56 14.74 -29.94
C ARG A 233 0.22 14.88 -31.43
N ALA A 234 -0.10 13.77 -32.09
CA ALA A 234 -0.40 13.74 -33.52
C ALA A 234 -1.74 14.42 -33.84
N ASP A 235 -2.78 14.14 -33.06
CA ASP A 235 -4.11 14.74 -33.19
C ASP A 235 -4.80 14.89 -31.82
N PRO A 236 -4.66 16.05 -31.14
CA PRO A 236 -5.28 16.29 -29.85
C PRO A 236 -6.80 16.51 -29.91
N GLN A 237 -7.40 16.64 -31.10
CA GLN A 237 -8.87 16.71 -31.26
C GLN A 237 -9.48 15.31 -31.35
N ARG A 238 -8.82 14.38 -32.05
CA ARG A 238 -9.23 12.99 -32.17
C ARG A 238 -8.87 12.14 -30.95
N TYR A 239 -7.76 12.45 -30.27
CA TYR A 239 -7.28 11.72 -29.09
C TYR A 239 -7.24 12.62 -27.84
N PRO A 240 -8.35 13.26 -27.44
CA PRO A 240 -8.38 14.24 -26.35
C PRO A 240 -8.03 13.62 -24.99
N LEU A 241 -7.40 14.40 -24.12
CA LEU A 241 -7.22 14.03 -22.71
C LEU A 241 -8.52 14.18 -21.93
N SER A 242 -8.77 13.28 -20.98
CA SER A 242 -9.97 13.25 -20.14
C SER A 242 -10.10 14.43 -19.15
N THR A 243 -9.09 15.29 -19.03
CA THR A 243 -9.09 16.47 -18.16
C THR A 243 -9.86 17.64 -18.81
N PRO A 244 -10.82 18.29 -18.15
CA PRO A 244 -11.46 19.50 -18.69
C PRO A 244 -10.62 20.78 -18.47
N PRO A 245 -10.50 21.70 -19.47
CA PRO A 245 -10.64 21.44 -20.91
C PRO A 245 -9.56 20.48 -21.40
N ALA A 246 -9.86 19.72 -22.47
CA ALA A 246 -9.12 18.56 -23.02
C ALA A 246 -7.70 18.86 -23.56
N ARG A 247 -6.86 19.44 -22.71
CA ARG A 247 -5.51 19.94 -22.98
C ARG A 247 -4.68 19.79 -21.70
N LEU A 248 -3.36 19.88 -21.85
CA LEU A 248 -2.44 19.93 -20.72
C LEU A 248 -2.54 21.29 -20.02
N ASN A 249 -3.41 21.37 -19.00
CA ASN A 249 -3.65 22.60 -18.26
C ASN A 249 -2.49 22.89 -17.29
N SER A 250 -1.54 23.72 -17.73
CA SER A 250 -0.51 24.30 -16.87
C SER A 250 -1.06 25.34 -15.88
N PHE A 251 -2.28 25.81 -16.11
CA PHE A 251 -3.00 26.75 -15.27
C PHE A 251 -4.46 26.30 -15.14
N ARG A 252 -4.84 25.71 -14.00
CA ARG A 252 -6.25 25.62 -13.58
C ARG A 252 -6.53 26.92 -12.79
N PRO A 253 -7.37 27.84 -13.26
CA PRO A 253 -7.82 28.93 -12.39
C PRO A 253 -8.46 28.29 -11.15
N PRO A 254 -8.27 28.85 -9.94
CA PRO A 254 -8.86 28.27 -8.74
C PRO A 254 -10.38 28.20 -8.92
N SER A 255 -10.96 27.06 -8.57
CA SER A 255 -12.42 26.89 -8.51
C SER A 255 -13.02 28.06 -7.71
N PRO A 256 -14.13 28.68 -8.13
CA PRO A 256 -14.75 29.76 -7.37
C PRO A 256 -15.22 29.21 -6.02
N GLY A 257 -14.40 29.42 -4.99
CA GLY A 257 -14.52 28.79 -3.66
C GLY A 257 -13.16 28.46 -3.02
N LEU A 258 -12.15 28.09 -3.81
CA LEU A 258 -10.83 27.69 -3.30
C LEU A 258 -9.99 28.92 -2.88
N ALA A 259 -10.24 29.41 -1.67
CA ALA A 259 -9.43 30.43 -1.02
C ALA A 259 -8.09 29.84 -0.54
N ILE A 260 -7.11 29.74 -1.44
CA ILE A 260 -5.74 29.35 -1.05
C ILE A 260 -5.08 30.48 -0.25
N VAL A 261 -5.31 30.48 1.06
CA VAL A 261 -4.50 31.25 2.00
C VAL A 261 -3.08 30.65 1.94
N ASN A 262 -2.10 31.47 1.54
CA ASN A 262 -0.69 31.12 1.29
C ASN A 262 -0.33 30.38 -0.03
N ALA A 263 -0.69 30.98 -1.18
CA ALA A 263 0.02 30.73 -2.46
C ALA A 263 0.79 31.96 -3.01
N THR A 264 0.96 33.03 -2.21
CA THR A 264 1.59 34.29 -2.63
C THR A 264 3.13 34.25 -2.52
N ALA A 265 3.78 33.25 -3.12
CA ALA A 265 5.24 33.10 -3.07
C ALA A 265 5.90 32.56 -4.36
N ILE A 266 5.24 32.68 -5.53
CA ILE A 266 5.87 32.42 -6.85
C ILE A 266 5.79 33.65 -7.76
N ARG A 267 6.03 34.83 -7.18
CA ARG A 267 6.42 36.06 -7.90
C ARG A 267 7.45 36.85 -7.08
N GLY A 268 8.67 36.32 -7.04
CA GLY A 268 9.84 36.97 -6.48
C GLY A 268 11.08 36.39 -7.12
N GLY A 269 11.78 37.17 -7.96
CA GLY A 269 12.99 36.69 -8.63
C GLY A 269 14.08 36.33 -7.62
N MET A 270 14.95 35.38 -8.00
CA MET A 270 16.18 35.10 -7.25
C MET A 270 17.08 36.35 -7.27
N ASN A 271 16.95 37.20 -6.27
CA ASN A 271 17.83 38.35 -6.07
C ASN A 271 19.24 37.85 -5.75
N ARG A 272 20.11 37.88 -6.77
CA ARG A 272 21.54 37.66 -6.64
C ARG A 272 22.10 38.68 -5.63
N ARG A 273 22.62 38.21 -4.49
CA ARG A 273 23.38 39.06 -3.58
C ARG A 273 24.66 39.55 -4.28
N PRO A 274 25.01 40.84 -4.22
CA PRO A 274 26.29 41.32 -4.71
C PRO A 274 27.44 40.84 -3.79
N PRO A 275 28.68 40.72 -4.31
CA PRO A 275 29.83 40.27 -3.54
C PRO A 275 30.20 41.29 -2.45
N GLY A 276 30.51 40.80 -1.25
CA GLY A 276 30.69 41.64 -0.06
C GLY A 276 32.06 42.30 0.06
N SER A 277 32.08 43.59 0.40
CA SER A 277 33.24 44.27 1.00
C SER A 277 33.34 43.90 2.48
N GLY A 278 34.44 43.26 2.88
CA GLY A 278 34.53 42.61 4.20
C GLY A 278 34.84 43.51 5.39
N ARG A 279 34.54 43.00 6.60
CA ARG A 279 35.22 43.35 7.86
C ARG A 279 35.36 42.11 8.76
N ARG A 280 36.55 41.92 9.33
CA ARG A 280 36.89 40.81 10.23
C ARG A 280 36.45 41.08 11.68
N ARG A 281 36.06 40.02 12.40
CA ARG A 281 36.15 39.73 13.87
C ARG A 281 35.00 38.76 14.23
N ARG A 282 35.12 37.80 15.16
CA ARG A 282 36.24 37.20 15.90
C ARG A 282 35.77 35.80 16.37
N ALA A 283 36.68 34.87 16.68
CA ALA A 283 36.30 33.55 17.18
C ALA A 283 35.63 33.63 18.57
N GLY A 284 34.55 32.87 18.78
CA GLY A 284 33.87 32.71 20.07
C GLY A 284 33.96 31.25 20.53
N ARG A 285 34.67 30.99 21.62
CA ARG A 285 34.70 29.69 22.31
C ARG A 285 33.35 29.42 22.99
N PHE A 286 32.89 28.18 22.96
CA PHE A 286 31.98 27.67 23.98
C PHE A 286 32.79 27.11 25.16
N ILE A 287 32.41 27.52 26.38
CA ILE A 287 32.87 26.94 27.65
C ILE A 287 31.64 26.87 28.56
N CYS A 288 31.21 25.66 28.95
CA CYS A 288 31.07 25.30 30.36
C CYS A 288 30.75 23.80 30.55
N SER A 289 31.15 23.31 31.71
CA SER A 289 31.03 21.95 32.29
C SER A 289 30.93 22.15 33.82
N PRO A 290 30.79 21.15 34.71
CA PRO A 290 29.96 19.93 34.70
C PRO A 290 29.19 19.68 36.04
N ALA A 291 28.39 18.60 36.06
CA ALA A 291 28.19 17.63 37.17
C ALA A 291 27.58 17.99 38.56
N SER A 292 26.58 17.16 38.95
CA SER A 292 26.43 16.57 40.30
C SER A 292 25.57 15.29 40.19
N ARG A 293 26.17 14.09 40.21
CA ARG A 293 26.48 13.21 41.37
C ARG A 293 25.32 12.30 41.82
N ALA A 294 25.56 10.99 41.77
CA ALA A 294 24.79 9.92 42.41
C ALA A 294 25.29 9.65 43.84
N PRO A 295 24.72 8.64 44.54
CA PRO A 295 25.50 7.74 45.37
C PRO A 295 25.47 6.29 44.83
N ALA A 296 26.51 5.54 45.14
CA ALA A 296 26.71 4.15 44.75
C ALA A 296 26.45 3.18 45.93
N CYS A 297 26.35 1.89 45.64
CA CYS A 297 26.72 0.85 46.60
C CYS A 297 27.34 -0.37 45.88
N THR A 298 28.17 -1.11 46.59
CA THR A 298 29.28 -1.93 46.08
C THR A 298 29.05 -3.45 46.28
N VAL A 299 30.11 -4.26 46.08
CA VAL A 299 30.29 -5.67 46.52
C VAL A 299 29.77 -6.73 45.53
N SER A 300 30.47 -7.84 45.23
CA SER A 300 31.90 -8.21 45.21
C SER A 300 32.05 -9.51 44.41
N THR A 301 33.19 -9.74 43.74
CA THR A 301 33.51 -11.04 43.11
C THR A 301 34.31 -11.94 44.04
N THR A 302 33.84 -13.17 44.28
CA THR A 302 34.62 -14.24 44.92
C THR A 302 34.51 -15.53 44.12
N THR A 303 35.66 -16.11 43.75
CA THR A 303 35.74 -17.38 43.03
C THR A 303 35.95 -18.53 44.01
N ALA A 304 35.25 -19.65 43.83
CA ALA A 304 35.56 -20.92 44.47
C ALA A 304 35.29 -22.07 43.49
N ALA A 305 36.17 -23.07 43.45
CA ALA A 305 36.08 -24.22 42.57
C ALA A 305 36.10 -25.53 43.38
N SER A 306 35.31 -26.51 42.96
CA SER A 306 35.55 -27.93 43.26
C SER A 306 34.80 -28.83 42.26
N ALA A 307 35.19 -30.10 42.18
CA ALA A 307 34.88 -31.00 41.07
C ALA A 307 33.77 -32.02 41.38
N GLY A 308 33.19 -32.65 40.34
CA GLY A 308 32.73 -34.04 40.50
C GLY A 308 31.62 -34.58 39.57
N ARG A 309 32.03 -35.41 38.58
CA ARG A 309 31.33 -36.58 38.02
C ARG A 309 30.08 -36.41 37.10
N ARG A 310 30.22 -36.94 35.87
CA ARG A 310 29.41 -38.02 35.21
C ARG A 310 28.09 -38.36 35.93
N ASN A 311 26.90 -38.48 35.33
CA ASN A 311 26.44 -38.80 33.96
C ASN A 311 24.91 -38.46 33.89
N SER A 312 24.11 -38.58 32.82
CA SER A 312 24.25 -38.93 31.38
C SER A 312 22.91 -38.66 30.67
N GLY A 313 22.88 -38.50 29.33
CA GLY A 313 21.67 -38.62 28.50
C GLY A 313 21.10 -37.33 27.89
N THR A 314 20.89 -37.37 26.56
CA THR A 314 19.89 -36.64 25.77
C THR A 314 19.94 -35.09 25.74
N ARG A 315 20.43 -34.56 24.61
CA ARG A 315 20.22 -33.19 24.09
C ARG A 315 19.98 -33.28 22.57
N ALA A 316 19.18 -32.44 21.92
CA ALA A 316 18.29 -31.39 22.43
C ALA A 316 17.15 -31.13 21.45
N ALA A 317 15.94 -30.92 21.97
CA ALA A 317 15.03 -29.94 21.38
C ALA A 317 15.41 -28.57 21.95
N VAL A 318 15.44 -27.52 21.12
CA VAL A 318 15.73 -26.16 21.57
C VAL A 318 14.45 -25.34 21.44
N ASP A 319 13.74 -25.21 22.57
CA ASP A 319 12.83 -24.09 22.80
C ASP A 319 13.67 -22.83 23.04
N ALA A 320 13.26 -21.72 22.46
CA ALA A 320 13.91 -20.41 22.56
C ALA A 320 12.86 -19.30 22.71
N SER A 321 11.91 -19.51 23.62
CA SER A 321 11.13 -18.43 24.23
C SER A 321 12.01 -17.48 25.07
N GLU A 322 11.49 -16.29 25.36
CA GLU A 322 12.09 -15.23 26.22
C GLU A 322 13.34 -14.47 25.73
N ARG A 323 13.14 -13.50 24.83
CA ARG A 323 13.76 -12.15 24.97
C ARG A 323 13.15 -11.08 24.05
N CYS A 324 12.07 -10.41 24.48
CA CYS A 324 11.68 -9.05 24.04
C CYS A 324 10.52 -8.46 24.88
N ALA A 325 10.74 -8.23 26.17
CA ALA A 325 9.87 -7.39 26.99
C ALA A 325 10.53 -6.01 27.20
N GLY A 326 9.89 -4.91 26.80
CA GLY A 326 10.50 -3.58 27.02
C GLY A 326 10.00 -2.39 26.20
N LYS A 327 8.68 -2.19 26.05
CA LYS A 327 8.02 -0.88 25.84
C LYS A 327 6.50 -1.04 25.91
N GLY A 328 5.94 -0.94 27.11
CA GLY A 328 4.50 -1.05 27.32
C GLY A 328 3.78 0.24 26.92
N TYR A 329 2.77 0.13 26.06
CA TYR A 329 1.71 1.12 25.93
C TYR A 329 0.56 0.76 26.88
N PRO A 330 -0.14 1.75 27.46
CA PRO A 330 -1.19 1.48 28.44
C PRO A 330 -2.39 0.76 27.79
N ARG A 331 -2.63 -0.50 28.17
CA ARG A 331 -3.91 -1.19 27.91
C ARG A 331 -4.98 -0.61 28.82
N ARG A 332 -6.21 -0.44 28.29
CA ARG A 332 -7.39 -0.18 29.13
C ARG A 332 -7.65 -1.43 29.99
N GLN A 333 -7.58 -1.28 31.31
CA GLN A 333 -8.32 -2.17 32.21
C GLN A 333 -9.80 -1.77 32.14
N ARG A 334 -10.68 -2.69 31.73
CA ARG A 334 -12.09 -2.62 32.13
C ARG A 334 -12.22 -3.49 33.38
N GLY A 335 -12.85 -2.97 34.42
CA GLY A 335 -13.13 -3.75 35.62
C GLY A 335 -14.26 -4.73 35.33
N GLU A 336 -14.04 -6.00 35.63
CA GLU A 336 -15.11 -6.97 35.79
C GLU A 336 -15.64 -6.86 37.22
N SER A 337 -16.96 -6.76 37.34
CA SER A 337 -17.66 -6.82 38.62
C SER A 337 -18.89 -7.71 38.47
N LEU A 338 -18.83 -8.85 39.16
CA LEU A 338 -19.79 -9.97 39.20
C LEU A 338 -19.78 -10.88 37.97
#